data_AF-A0A3N4N8D9-F1
#
_entry.id   AF-A0A3N4N8D9-F1
#
_cell.length_a   1.000
_cell.length_b   1.000
_cell.length_c   1.000
_cell.angle_alpha   90.00
_cell.angle_beta   90.00
_cell.angle_gamma   90.00
#
_symmetry.space_group_name_H-M   'P 1'
#
loop_
_entity.id
_entity.type
_entity.pdbx_description
1 polymer ?
#
loop_
_entity_poly.entity_id
_entity_poly.type
_entity_poly.pdbx_seq_one_letter_code
_entity_poly.pdbx_strand_id
1 'polypeptide(L)'
;MAWRTVLLALAVWVCQPAAAADNGKTSLTCEGRWVNPITDVCWECLFPMSIGSVQVSAGSLPDTENPPSPIQFCPAPPPIFERPGIAIGFWEPFAMTDVTRSPGCMVNMGGFNINIPNTGTGTGTKMANEHPGTFYHVHWYKYPLISWLSIITSDMCMQGGEYDIGYLSELDPTWQNDNLALFLNPEVILFANPVAQMACAADAVVAGVSKPIDALFWCAGSHGSMYPFTGNIVNESSGLNSGALLSERMDFKLHREGLILDTVPQNTAVCYEYPSAIMPKSRYRYQMVNTIPDV
;
A
#
# COMPACT_ATOMS: atom_id res chain seq x y z
N MET A 1 64.13 -3.81 8.21
CA MET A 1 63.21 -3.43 7.11
C MET A 1 62.13 -4.47 6.77
N ALA A 2 62.15 -5.69 7.35
CA ALA A 2 61.20 -6.75 6.99
C ALA A 2 59.87 -6.76 7.77
N TRP A 3 59.74 -6.01 8.88
CA TRP A 3 58.50 -5.99 9.69
C TRP A 3 57.39 -5.10 9.10
N ARG A 4 57.77 -4.02 8.41
CA ARG A 4 56.82 -3.04 7.86
C ARG A 4 56.04 -3.57 6.64
N THR A 5 56.62 -4.51 5.90
CA THR A 5 55.98 -5.14 4.73
C THR A 5 54.97 -6.22 5.12
N VAL A 6 55.12 -6.86 6.27
CA VAL A 6 54.19 -7.90 6.76
C VAL A 6 52.88 -7.29 7.25
N LEU A 7 52.92 -6.11 7.87
CA LEU A 7 51.72 -5.41 8.34
C LEU A 7 50.85 -4.84 7.21
N LEU A 8 51.47 -4.46 6.08
CA LEU A 8 50.72 -4.00 4.89
C LEU A 8 50.02 -5.15 4.16
N ALA A 9 50.59 -6.37 4.19
CA ALA A 9 49.95 -7.55 3.59
C ALA A 9 48.73 -8.04 4.40
N LEU A 10 48.73 -7.86 5.73
CA LEU A 10 47.62 -8.23 6.60
C LEU A 10 46.43 -7.25 6.51
N ALA A 11 46.69 -5.96 6.25
CA ALA A 11 45.62 -4.96 6.08
C ALA A 11 44.84 -5.10 4.76
N VAL A 12 45.47 -5.63 3.71
CA VAL A 12 44.82 -5.85 2.40
C VAL A 12 43.92 -7.09 2.40
N TRP A 13 44.08 -8.01 3.36
CA TRP A 13 43.23 -9.19 3.49
C TRP A 13 41.89 -8.92 4.21
N VAL A 14 41.76 -7.77 4.88
CA VAL A 14 40.53 -7.37 5.60
C VAL A 14 39.54 -6.61 4.70
N CYS A 15 39.94 -6.26 3.48
CA CYS A 15 39.08 -5.59 2.49
C CYS A 15 38.77 -6.54 1.32
N GLN A 16 38.14 -7.67 1.62
CA GLN A 16 37.35 -8.34 0.59
C GLN A 16 36.03 -7.56 0.46
N PRO A 17 35.55 -7.25 -0.76
CA PRO A 17 34.16 -6.83 -0.89
C PRO A 17 33.32 -7.94 -0.27
N ALA A 18 32.42 -7.58 0.64
CA ALA A 18 31.41 -8.51 1.12
C ALA A 18 30.72 -9.08 -0.11
N ALA A 19 31.08 -10.29 -0.50
CA ALA A 19 30.28 -11.08 -1.41
C ALA A 19 28.90 -11.12 -0.76
N ALA A 20 27.92 -10.53 -1.44
CA ALA A 20 26.53 -10.64 -1.06
C ALA A 20 26.29 -12.11 -0.68
N ALA A 21 25.79 -12.33 0.54
CA ALA A 21 25.38 -13.64 0.96
C ALA A 21 24.33 -14.12 -0.05
N ASP A 22 24.76 -14.99 -0.96
CA ASP A 22 23.87 -15.75 -1.81
C ASP A 22 23.18 -16.74 -0.87
N ASN A 23 22.10 -16.27 -0.25
CA ASN A 23 21.23 -17.07 0.61
C ASN A 23 20.60 -18.13 -0.29
N GLY A 24 21.25 -19.29 -0.33
CA GLY A 24 20.80 -20.47 -1.03
C GLY A 24 19.32 -20.73 -0.77
N LYS A 25 18.58 -20.79 -1.87
CA LYS A 25 17.10 -20.80 -2.03
C LYS A 25 16.47 -19.42 -2.19
N THR A 26 16.93 -18.64 -3.17
CA THR A 26 15.98 -17.86 -3.96
C THR A 26 14.94 -18.84 -4.53
N SER A 27 13.72 -18.76 -4.01
CA SER A 27 12.56 -19.34 -4.67
C SER A 27 12.64 -18.95 -6.15
N LEU A 28 12.53 -19.92 -7.06
CA LEU A 28 12.65 -19.75 -8.52
C LEU A 28 11.61 -18.74 -9.11
N THR A 29 10.83 -18.09 -8.25
CA THR A 29 9.70 -17.21 -8.54
C THR A 29 9.76 -15.88 -7.80
N CYS A 30 10.88 -15.54 -7.12
CA CYS A 30 11.04 -14.26 -6.43
C CYS A 30 11.93 -13.31 -7.23
N GLU A 31 11.37 -12.76 -8.31
CA GLU A 31 12.03 -11.76 -9.14
C GLU A 31 11.44 -10.39 -8.83
N GLY A 32 12.30 -9.44 -8.50
CA GLY A 32 11.90 -8.06 -8.19
C GLY A 32 13.10 -7.14 -8.28
N ARG A 33 12.83 -5.84 -8.46
CA ARG A 33 13.85 -4.79 -8.46
C ARG A 33 13.50 -3.78 -7.39
N TRP A 34 14.51 -3.16 -6.80
CA TRP A 34 14.27 -2.06 -5.88
C TRP A 34 13.54 -0.93 -6.60
N VAL A 35 12.42 -0.45 -6.03
CA VAL A 35 11.64 0.64 -6.63
C VAL A 35 12.45 1.94 -6.59
N ASN A 36 12.71 2.49 -7.77
CA ASN A 36 13.42 3.76 -7.87
C ASN A 36 12.44 4.92 -7.62
N PRO A 37 12.62 5.70 -6.54
CA PRO A 37 11.71 6.80 -6.18
C PRO A 37 11.60 7.89 -7.27
N ILE A 38 12.59 7.98 -8.17
CA ILE A 38 12.62 9.02 -9.20
C ILE A 38 11.90 8.55 -10.47
N THR A 39 12.14 7.31 -10.91
CA THR A 39 11.71 6.84 -12.24
C THR A 39 10.48 5.95 -12.23
N ASP A 40 10.25 5.20 -11.15
CA ASP A 40 9.16 4.21 -11.08
C ASP A 40 7.86 4.79 -10.50
N VAL A 41 7.91 6.00 -9.93
CA VAL A 41 6.76 6.70 -9.35
C VAL A 41 6.17 7.66 -10.39
N CYS A 42 4.84 7.65 -10.52
CA CYS A 42 4.13 8.56 -11.42
C CYS A 42 4.02 9.95 -10.80
N TRP A 43 4.99 10.82 -11.07
CA TRP A 43 4.98 12.21 -10.60
C TRP A 43 3.84 13.05 -11.17
N GLU A 44 3.34 12.69 -12.36
CA GLU A 44 2.15 13.33 -12.94
C GLU A 44 0.88 12.97 -12.15
N CYS A 45 0.85 11.80 -11.50
CA CYS A 45 -0.28 11.33 -10.71
C CYS A 45 -0.38 12.01 -9.34
N LEU A 46 0.64 12.81 -8.95
CA LEU A 46 0.60 13.67 -7.75
C LEU A 46 -0.46 14.78 -7.91
N PHE A 47 -0.74 15.16 -9.15
CA PHE A 47 -1.69 16.22 -9.48
C PHE A 47 -3.13 15.68 -9.55
N PRO A 48 -4.14 16.51 -9.28
CA PRO A 48 -4.09 17.97 -9.07
C PRO A 48 -3.49 18.39 -7.72
N MET A 49 -2.93 19.60 -7.69
CA MET A 49 -2.41 20.21 -6.45
C MET A 49 -3.23 21.45 -6.12
N SER A 50 -3.70 21.53 -4.88
CA SER A 50 -4.54 22.60 -4.36
C SER A 50 -3.92 23.25 -3.12
N ILE A 51 -4.24 24.52 -2.89
CA ILE A 51 -3.95 25.23 -1.65
C ILE A 51 -5.27 25.75 -1.09
N GLY A 52 -5.77 25.12 -0.03
CA GLY A 52 -7.15 25.26 0.42
C GLY A 52 -8.14 24.90 -0.69
N SER A 53 -9.06 25.82 -1.00
CA SER A 53 -10.04 25.65 -2.08
C SER A 53 -9.53 26.04 -3.48
N VAL A 54 -8.33 26.61 -3.58
CA VAL A 54 -7.79 27.10 -4.85
C VAL A 54 -6.89 26.04 -5.48
N GLN A 55 -7.26 25.56 -6.66
CA GLN A 55 -6.43 24.66 -7.45
C GLN A 55 -5.25 25.43 -8.06
N VAL A 56 -4.03 25.04 -7.71
CA VAL A 56 -2.79 25.68 -8.18
C VAL A 56 -2.25 24.99 -9.43
N SER A 57 -2.46 23.68 -9.54
CA SER A 57 -2.07 22.88 -10.70
C SER A 57 -3.21 21.99 -11.18
N ALA A 58 -3.44 22.00 -12.50
CA ALA A 58 -4.39 21.12 -13.14
C ALA A 58 -3.83 19.70 -13.22
N GLY A 59 -4.63 18.71 -12.83
CA GLY A 59 -4.36 17.29 -13.05
C GLY A 59 -5.39 16.71 -14.01
N SER A 60 -5.04 15.61 -14.68
CA SER A 60 -5.98 14.83 -15.50
C SER A 60 -6.93 13.98 -14.65
N LEU A 61 -6.63 13.82 -13.36
CA LEU A 61 -7.35 12.97 -12.42
C LEU A 61 -8.23 13.80 -11.47
N PRO A 62 -9.35 13.25 -10.95
CA PRO A 62 -10.28 14.00 -10.10
C PRO A 62 -9.71 14.31 -8.70
N ASP A 63 -9.87 15.51 -8.15
CA ASP A 63 -9.37 15.82 -6.80
C ASP A 63 -10.37 15.44 -5.70
N THR A 64 -9.89 15.00 -4.52
CA THR A 64 -10.72 14.87 -3.30
C THR A 64 -11.18 16.24 -2.79
N GLU A 65 -12.16 16.26 -1.90
CA GLU A 65 -12.54 17.53 -1.27
C GLU A 65 -11.36 18.05 -0.45
N ASN A 66 -11.10 19.36 -0.54
CA ASN A 66 -10.03 20.02 0.19
C ASN A 66 -10.60 21.09 1.15
N PRO A 67 -9.89 21.41 2.25
CA PRO A 67 -10.34 22.42 3.19
C PRO A 67 -10.60 23.76 2.49
N PRO A 68 -11.70 24.47 2.82
CA PRO A 68 -12.05 25.70 2.11
C PRO A 68 -11.06 26.84 2.35
N SER A 69 -10.42 26.89 3.53
CA SER A 69 -9.41 27.91 3.85
C SER A 69 -8.00 27.45 3.49
N PRO A 70 -7.20 28.27 2.79
CA PRO A 70 -5.79 27.95 2.53
C PRO A 70 -4.92 28.04 3.80
N ILE A 71 -5.30 28.90 4.75
CA ILE A 71 -4.62 29.07 6.03
C ILE A 71 -5.36 28.23 7.07
N GLN A 72 -4.62 27.37 7.76
CA GLN A 72 -5.12 26.52 8.83
C GLN A 72 -4.42 26.89 10.13
N PHE A 73 -5.18 26.92 11.23
CA PHE A 73 -4.64 27.11 12.57
C PHE A 73 -4.70 25.77 13.30
N CYS A 74 -3.58 25.07 13.34
CA CYS A 74 -3.48 23.78 14.00
C CYS A 74 -3.12 23.97 15.48
N PRO A 75 -3.82 23.31 16.43
CA PRO A 75 -3.46 23.40 17.84
C PRO A 75 -2.14 22.65 18.09
N ALA A 76 -1.14 23.34 18.64
CA ALA A 76 0.13 22.73 19.03
C ALA A 76 0.11 22.29 20.51
N PRO A 77 0.80 21.19 20.87
CA PRO A 77 0.93 20.76 22.26
C PRO A 77 1.61 21.85 23.14
N PRO A 78 1.37 21.83 24.47
CA PRO A 78 1.42 23.01 25.31
C PRO A 78 2.79 23.69 25.49
N PRO A 79 2.81 25.02 25.78
CA PRO A 79 1.65 25.88 26.01
C PRO A 79 0.88 26.14 24.70
N ILE A 80 -0.46 26.12 24.75
CA ILE A 80 -1.35 26.08 23.56
C ILE A 80 -1.04 27.26 22.64
N PHE A 81 -0.27 27.00 21.60
CA PHE A 81 -0.04 27.91 20.50
C PHE A 81 -0.85 27.41 19.31
N GLU A 82 -1.48 28.33 18.59
CA GLU A 82 -2.00 28.04 17.26
C GLU A 82 -0.84 28.13 16.28
N ARG A 83 -0.54 27.03 15.59
CA ARG A 83 0.45 27.03 14.53
C ARG A 83 -0.24 27.37 13.21
N PRO A 84 0.08 28.51 12.58
CA PRO A 84 -0.38 28.75 11.22
C PRO A 84 0.30 27.75 10.28
N GLY A 85 -0.51 27.03 9.52
CA GLY A 85 -0.11 26.11 8.48
C GLY A 85 -0.83 26.44 7.17
N ILE A 86 -0.33 25.86 6.08
CA ILE A 86 -0.95 25.96 4.76
C ILE A 86 -1.59 24.61 4.47
N ALA A 87 -2.87 24.59 4.13
CA ALA A 87 -3.51 23.38 3.63
C ALA A 87 -3.10 23.17 2.17
N ILE A 88 -2.26 22.17 1.91
CA ILE A 88 -1.88 21.77 0.56
C ILE A 88 -2.53 20.41 0.29
N GLY A 89 -3.36 20.32 -0.73
CA GLY A 89 -3.93 19.07 -1.21
C GLY A 89 -3.11 18.55 -2.39
N PHE A 90 -2.70 17.29 -2.33
CA PHE A 90 -2.02 16.57 -3.41
C PHE A 90 -2.14 15.06 -3.16
N TRP A 91 -1.90 14.25 -4.19
CA TRP A 91 -1.94 12.78 -4.07
C TRP A 91 -0.59 12.26 -3.61
N GLU A 92 -0.46 11.92 -2.33
CA GLU A 92 0.82 11.43 -1.78
C GLU A 92 0.98 9.90 -1.96
N PRO A 93 2.16 9.42 -2.43
CA PRO A 93 2.55 8.04 -2.22
C PRO A 93 2.81 7.86 -0.72
N PHE A 94 1.92 7.14 -0.04
CA PHE A 94 2.01 6.90 1.42
C PHE A 94 2.45 5.48 1.75
N ALA A 95 2.13 4.52 0.88
CA ALA A 95 2.40 3.11 1.08
C ALA A 95 2.68 2.41 -0.24
N MET A 96 3.34 1.26 -0.12
CA MET A 96 3.64 0.36 -1.22
C MET A 96 3.24 -1.05 -0.83
N THR A 97 2.80 -1.84 -1.80
CA THR A 97 2.36 -3.21 -1.57
C THR A 97 3.00 -4.17 -2.55
N ASP A 98 3.48 -5.30 -2.01
CA ASP A 98 3.97 -6.41 -2.80
C ASP A 98 2.92 -7.49 -2.78
N VAL A 99 2.46 -7.92 -3.95
CA VAL A 99 1.54 -9.05 -4.08
C VAL A 99 2.26 -10.19 -4.76
N THR A 100 2.51 -11.26 -4.01
CA THR A 100 3.33 -12.39 -4.50
C THR A 100 2.71 -13.73 -4.14
N ARG A 101 3.00 -14.77 -4.93
CA ARG A 101 2.58 -16.14 -4.60
C ARG A 101 3.60 -16.84 -3.69
N SER A 102 4.86 -16.38 -3.72
CA SER A 102 5.94 -16.97 -2.92
C SER A 102 5.99 -16.31 -1.55
N PRO A 103 5.88 -17.07 -0.45
CA PRO A 103 5.93 -16.49 0.89
C PRO A 103 7.27 -15.79 1.13
N GLY A 104 7.20 -14.65 1.81
CA GLY A 104 8.35 -13.86 2.21
C GLY A 104 9.12 -13.22 1.06
N CYS A 105 8.56 -13.20 -0.16
CA CYS A 105 9.18 -12.56 -1.31
C CYS A 105 8.87 -11.06 -1.38
N MET A 106 9.88 -10.22 -1.18
CA MET A 106 9.77 -8.76 -1.23
C MET A 106 10.26 -8.24 -2.59
N VAL A 107 9.34 -8.19 -3.55
CA VAL A 107 9.62 -7.76 -4.92
C VAL A 107 10.05 -6.29 -5.01
N ASN A 108 9.44 -5.40 -4.23
CA ASN A 108 9.78 -3.97 -4.27
C ASN A 108 11.07 -3.61 -3.53
N MET A 109 11.62 -4.55 -2.73
CA MET A 109 12.93 -4.45 -2.10
C MET A 109 14.05 -5.19 -2.87
N GLY A 110 13.86 -5.43 -4.18
CA GLY A 110 14.87 -6.10 -5.01
C GLY A 110 14.82 -7.62 -4.96
N GLY A 111 13.66 -8.21 -4.68
CA GLY A 111 13.48 -9.66 -4.62
C GLY A 111 14.08 -10.29 -3.35
N PHE A 112 14.23 -9.52 -2.27
CA PHE A 112 14.72 -10.03 -1.00
C PHE A 112 13.73 -11.06 -0.46
N ASN A 113 14.21 -12.26 -0.13
CA ASN A 113 13.37 -13.33 0.41
C ASN A 113 13.66 -13.56 1.90
N ILE A 114 12.62 -13.45 2.73
CA ILE A 114 12.67 -13.87 4.13
C ILE A 114 12.11 -15.28 4.24
N ASN A 115 12.92 -16.20 4.74
CA ASN A 115 12.47 -17.57 4.97
C ASN A 115 11.57 -17.61 6.20
N ILE A 116 10.24 -17.63 5.98
CA ILE A 116 9.25 -17.74 7.05
C ILE A 116 8.86 -19.21 7.22
N PRO A 117 9.26 -19.89 8.32
CA PRO A 117 8.96 -21.31 8.51
C PRO A 117 7.44 -21.53 8.63
N ASN A 118 6.96 -22.68 8.15
CA ASN A 118 5.56 -23.13 8.18
C ASN A 118 4.55 -22.31 7.36
N THR A 119 5.00 -21.54 6.36
CA THR A 119 4.10 -20.84 5.42
C THR A 119 4.05 -21.57 4.08
N GLY A 120 2.83 -21.84 3.60
CA GLY A 120 2.62 -22.51 2.32
C GLY A 120 2.81 -21.54 1.14
N THR A 121 3.35 -22.04 0.03
CA THR A 121 3.36 -21.29 -1.23
C THR A 121 1.93 -21.07 -1.72
N GLY A 122 1.61 -19.83 -2.08
CA GLY A 122 0.32 -19.49 -2.67
C GLY A 122 0.08 -20.30 -3.92
N THR A 123 -1.07 -20.99 -3.95
CA THR A 123 -1.42 -21.88 -5.06
C THR A 123 -2.34 -21.12 -6.01
N GLY A 124 -2.02 -21.10 -7.30
CA GLY A 124 -2.89 -20.57 -8.34
C GLY A 124 -3.39 -21.70 -9.22
N THR A 125 -4.67 -22.09 -9.11
CA THR A 125 -5.25 -23.12 -9.97
C THR A 125 -6.17 -22.49 -11.02
N LYS A 126 -5.69 -22.38 -12.26
CA LYS A 126 -6.54 -22.12 -13.45
C LYS A 126 -7.09 -23.41 -14.09
N MET A 127 -6.95 -24.55 -13.40
CA MET A 127 -7.52 -25.83 -13.86
C MET A 127 -9.00 -25.87 -13.50
N ALA A 128 -9.83 -26.35 -14.43
CA ALA A 128 -11.27 -26.52 -14.28
C ALA A 128 -11.62 -27.61 -13.25
N ASN A 129 -11.32 -27.35 -11.98
CA ASN A 129 -11.86 -28.09 -10.84
C ASN A 129 -12.93 -27.24 -10.17
N GLU A 130 -13.77 -27.88 -9.37
CA GLU A 130 -14.99 -27.32 -8.77
C GLU A 130 -14.77 -26.08 -7.87
N HIS A 131 -13.52 -25.76 -7.49
CA HIS A 131 -13.10 -24.57 -6.74
C HIS A 131 -11.74 -24.04 -7.25
N PRO A 132 -11.68 -23.24 -8.32
CA PRO A 132 -10.45 -22.59 -8.77
C PRO A 132 -10.13 -21.41 -7.84
N GLY A 133 -9.36 -21.66 -6.79
CA GLY A 133 -8.84 -20.62 -5.90
C GLY A 133 -7.41 -20.23 -6.29
N THR A 134 -7.13 -18.94 -6.29
CA THR A 134 -5.76 -18.42 -6.27
C THR A 134 -5.48 -17.72 -4.96
N PHE A 135 -4.37 -18.07 -4.32
CA PHE A 135 -3.94 -17.43 -3.09
C PHE A 135 -2.66 -16.62 -3.30
N TYR A 136 -2.65 -15.43 -2.71
CA TYR A 136 -1.53 -14.50 -2.74
C TYR A 136 -1.19 -14.00 -1.35
N HIS A 137 0.10 -13.83 -1.12
CA HIS A 137 0.65 -13.12 0.01
C HIS A 137 0.83 -11.63 -0.33
N VAL A 138 0.61 -10.78 0.67
CA VAL A 138 0.75 -9.33 0.57
C VAL A 138 1.73 -8.83 1.62
N HIS A 139 2.71 -8.05 1.20
CA HIS A 139 3.58 -7.29 2.10
C HIS A 139 3.26 -5.81 1.97
N TRP A 140 2.94 -5.16 3.09
CA TRP A 140 2.66 -3.74 3.16
C TRP A 140 3.89 -2.99 3.64
N TYR A 141 4.29 -1.96 2.92
CA TYR A 141 5.39 -1.07 3.27
C TYR A 141 4.86 0.34 3.48
N LYS A 142 5.33 0.98 4.55
CA LYS A 142 5.15 2.42 4.73
C LYS A 142 6.12 3.12 3.78
N TYR A 143 5.63 3.98 2.89
CA TYR A 143 6.45 4.63 1.86
C TYR A 143 6.12 6.13 1.73
N PRO A 144 6.46 6.96 2.75
CA PRO A 144 6.15 8.39 2.75
C PRO A 144 7.17 9.15 1.89
N LEU A 145 7.05 9.00 0.57
CA LEU A 145 8.08 9.43 -0.38
C LEU A 145 8.33 10.94 -0.34
N ILE A 146 7.27 11.74 -0.22
CA ILE A 146 7.34 13.20 -0.20
C ILE A 146 8.09 13.71 1.02
N SER A 147 7.88 13.08 2.18
CA SER A 147 8.61 13.37 3.42
C SER A 147 10.08 12.96 3.28
N TRP A 148 10.36 11.77 2.75
CA TRP A 148 11.74 11.28 2.63
C TRP A 148 12.58 12.10 1.64
N LEU A 149 12.00 12.52 0.52
CA LEU A 149 12.67 13.39 -0.47
C LEU A 149 12.63 14.88 -0.10
N SER A 150 12.00 15.26 1.00
CA SER A 150 11.89 16.65 1.48
C SER A 150 11.39 17.63 0.41
N ILE A 151 10.44 17.19 -0.44
CA ILE A 151 9.93 18.01 -1.55
C ILE A 151 9.02 19.13 -1.04
N ILE A 152 8.17 18.82 -0.06
CA ILE A 152 7.29 19.77 0.60
C ILE A 152 7.75 19.85 2.05
N THR A 153 8.27 21.01 2.46
CA THR A 153 8.76 21.23 3.82
C THR A 153 7.59 21.54 4.75
N SER A 154 6.84 20.51 5.15
CA SER A 154 5.80 20.60 6.17
C SER A 154 5.92 19.44 7.16
N ASP A 155 6.83 19.57 8.12
CA ASP A 155 7.28 18.51 9.04
C ASP A 155 6.23 17.99 10.04
N MET A 156 5.01 18.55 10.10
CA MET A 156 4.01 18.19 11.14
C MET A 156 2.56 18.06 10.66
N CYS A 157 2.26 18.32 9.39
CA CYS A 157 0.93 18.09 8.82
C CYS A 157 0.92 16.99 7.75
N MET A 158 2.09 16.47 7.38
CA MET A 158 2.20 15.33 6.47
C MET A 158 2.37 14.04 7.26
N GLN A 159 1.97 12.93 6.65
CA GLN A 159 2.28 11.59 7.15
C GLN A 159 3.80 11.39 7.13
N GLY A 160 4.44 11.67 8.26
CA GLY A 160 5.87 11.49 8.44
C GLY A 160 6.24 10.01 8.59
N GLY A 161 7.50 9.68 8.33
CA GLY A 161 8.04 8.36 8.61
C GLY A 161 9.22 7.99 7.74
N GLU A 162 9.73 6.81 7.98
CA GLU A 162 10.76 6.18 7.18
C GLU A 162 10.15 5.07 6.33
N TYR A 163 10.91 4.60 5.34
CA TYR A 163 10.56 3.41 4.60
C TYR A 163 10.69 2.19 5.51
N ASP A 164 9.58 1.52 5.81
CA ASP A 164 9.55 0.39 6.73
C ASP A 164 8.55 -0.68 6.29
N ILE A 165 8.78 -1.91 6.76
CA ILE A 165 7.90 -3.06 6.57
C ILE A 165 6.76 -2.95 7.59
N GLY A 166 5.59 -2.51 7.13
CA GLY A 166 4.42 -2.28 7.97
C GLY A 166 3.63 -3.55 8.28
N TYR A 167 3.52 -4.49 7.33
CA TYR A 167 2.74 -5.71 7.52
C TYR A 167 3.23 -6.86 6.63
N LEU A 168 3.25 -8.08 7.17
CA LEU A 168 3.54 -9.31 6.42
C LEU A 168 2.38 -10.29 6.56
N SER A 169 1.68 -10.55 5.46
CA SER A 169 0.49 -11.42 5.46
C SER A 169 0.74 -12.87 5.91
N GLU A 170 1.97 -13.33 5.79
CA GLU A 170 2.44 -14.66 6.15
C GLU A 170 2.38 -14.93 7.66
N LEU A 171 2.56 -13.87 8.45
CA LEU A 171 2.55 -13.94 9.91
C LEU A 171 1.14 -13.84 10.47
N ASP A 172 0.19 -13.40 9.65
CA ASP A 172 -1.19 -13.24 10.04
C ASP A 172 -2.05 -14.45 9.60
N PRO A 173 -2.56 -15.25 10.55
CA PRO A 173 -3.39 -16.40 10.21
C PRO A 173 -4.77 -15.99 9.68
N THR A 174 -5.24 -14.77 9.96
CA THR A 174 -6.54 -14.28 9.46
C THR A 174 -6.48 -14.02 7.96
N TRP A 175 -5.33 -13.64 7.39
CA TRP A 175 -5.15 -13.49 5.94
C TRP A 175 -5.19 -14.81 5.18
N GLN A 176 -4.73 -15.90 5.79
CA GLN A 176 -4.64 -17.22 5.14
C GLN A 176 -5.96 -17.99 5.19
N ASN A 177 -6.79 -17.76 6.21
CA ASN A 177 -8.01 -18.53 6.43
C ASN A 177 -9.24 -17.64 6.51
N ASP A 178 -10.13 -17.78 5.52
CA ASP A 178 -11.38 -17.03 5.43
C ASP A 178 -12.25 -17.20 6.68
N ASN A 179 -12.25 -18.38 7.31
CA ASN A 179 -13.04 -18.62 8.54
C ASN A 179 -12.49 -17.84 9.73
N LEU A 180 -11.18 -17.60 9.77
CA LEU A 180 -10.56 -16.81 10.84
C LEU A 180 -10.75 -15.31 10.55
N ALA A 181 -10.74 -14.90 9.28
CA ALA A 181 -11.10 -13.53 8.88
C ALA A 181 -12.54 -13.15 9.29
N LEU A 182 -13.47 -14.12 9.39
CA LEU A 182 -14.83 -13.86 9.87
C LEU A 182 -14.89 -13.20 11.26
N PHE A 183 -13.88 -13.41 12.11
CA PHE A 183 -13.81 -12.73 13.41
C PHE A 183 -13.49 -11.24 13.27
N LEU A 184 -12.69 -10.86 12.28
CA LEU A 184 -12.38 -9.46 11.99
C LEU A 184 -13.52 -8.80 11.21
N ASN A 185 -14.11 -9.49 10.22
CA ASN A 185 -15.11 -8.94 9.31
C ASN A 185 -16.40 -9.80 9.23
N PRO A 186 -17.18 -9.93 10.31
CA PRO A 186 -18.41 -10.73 10.30
C PRO A 186 -19.46 -10.22 9.29
N GLU A 187 -19.40 -8.95 8.90
CA GLU A 187 -20.28 -8.35 7.91
C GLU A 187 -20.17 -8.96 6.50
N VAL A 188 -19.13 -9.75 6.21
CA VAL A 188 -19.04 -10.45 4.91
C VAL A 188 -20.26 -11.32 4.63
N ILE A 189 -20.91 -11.87 5.67
CA ILE A 189 -22.13 -12.68 5.53
C ILE A 189 -23.26 -11.85 4.92
N LEU A 190 -23.32 -10.55 5.21
CA LEU A 190 -24.32 -9.65 4.65
C LEU A 190 -24.03 -9.34 3.17
N PHE A 191 -22.76 -9.23 2.78
CA PHE A 191 -22.35 -8.80 1.43
C PHE A 191 -21.96 -9.95 0.49
N ALA A 192 -21.98 -11.20 0.97
CA ALA A 192 -21.76 -12.40 0.17
C ALA A 192 -22.93 -12.76 -0.76
N ASN A 193 -23.99 -11.93 -0.81
CA ASN A 193 -25.15 -12.18 -1.64
C ASN A 193 -24.97 -11.58 -3.07
N PRO A 194 -25.56 -12.18 -4.12
CA PRO A 194 -25.44 -11.68 -5.49
C PRO A 194 -25.92 -10.24 -5.70
N VAL A 195 -26.90 -9.77 -4.93
CA VAL A 195 -27.42 -8.40 -5.04
C VAL A 195 -26.38 -7.37 -4.60
N ALA A 196 -25.66 -7.65 -3.50
CA ALA A 196 -24.56 -6.82 -3.03
C ALA A 196 -23.39 -6.83 -4.01
N GLN A 197 -23.09 -7.97 -4.64
CA GLN A 197 -22.05 -8.08 -5.65
C GLN A 197 -22.40 -7.33 -6.94
N MET A 198 -23.68 -7.32 -7.34
CA MET A 198 -24.13 -6.50 -8.48
C MET A 198 -23.99 -5.00 -8.22
N ALA A 199 -24.07 -4.54 -6.95
CA ALA A 199 -23.84 -3.13 -6.63
C ALA A 199 -22.41 -2.68 -6.99
N CYS A 200 -21.44 -3.59 -7.02
CA CYS A 200 -20.06 -3.28 -7.40
C CYS A 200 -19.94 -2.90 -8.89
N ALA A 201 -20.89 -3.31 -9.74
CA ALA A 201 -20.93 -2.85 -11.13
C ALA A 201 -21.21 -1.33 -11.21
N ALA A 202 -22.05 -0.79 -10.32
CA ALA A 202 -22.28 0.65 -10.25
C ALA A 202 -21.03 1.39 -9.77
N ASP A 203 -20.34 0.86 -8.77
CA ASP A 203 -19.07 1.41 -8.28
C ASP A 203 -18.00 1.41 -9.38
N ALA A 204 -17.90 0.34 -10.18
CA ALA A 204 -16.97 0.23 -11.31
C ALA A 204 -17.21 1.32 -12.36
N VAL A 205 -18.47 1.60 -12.71
CA VAL A 205 -18.81 2.65 -13.69
C VAL A 205 -18.47 4.04 -13.15
N VAL A 206 -18.77 4.32 -11.89
CA VAL A 206 -18.52 5.63 -11.28
C VAL A 206 -17.02 5.86 -11.03
N ALA A 207 -16.29 4.84 -10.58
CA ALA A 207 -14.84 4.88 -10.39
C ALA A 207 -14.08 5.09 -11.72
N GLY A 208 -14.63 4.60 -12.85
CA GLY A 208 -14.06 4.82 -14.17
C GLY A 208 -14.17 6.26 -14.69
N VAL A 209 -15.11 7.06 -14.16
CA VAL A 209 -15.35 8.45 -14.60
C VAL A 209 -14.89 9.48 -13.58
N SER A 210 -15.02 9.16 -12.29
CA SER A 210 -14.67 10.06 -11.19
C SER A 210 -14.00 9.32 -10.04
N LYS A 211 -14.64 9.23 -8.87
CA LYS A 211 -14.13 8.56 -7.68
C LYS A 211 -15.00 7.36 -7.32
N PRO A 212 -14.43 6.33 -6.69
CA PRO A 212 -15.22 5.27 -6.08
C PRO A 212 -16.28 5.80 -5.11
N ILE A 213 -17.38 5.06 -4.97
CA ILE A 213 -18.48 5.38 -4.05
C ILE A 213 -18.13 4.84 -2.67
N ASP A 214 -17.81 5.72 -1.73
CA ASP A 214 -17.42 5.36 -0.35
C ASP A 214 -18.52 4.60 0.42
N ALA A 215 -19.79 4.88 0.12
CA ALA A 215 -20.93 4.17 0.72
C ALA A 215 -20.97 2.67 0.35
N LEU A 216 -20.40 2.29 -0.79
CA LEU A 216 -20.27 0.90 -1.24
C LEU A 216 -18.91 0.32 -0.80
N PHE A 217 -18.59 0.42 0.48
CA PHE A 217 -17.27 0.05 1.03
C PHE A 217 -16.88 -1.41 0.76
N TRP A 218 -17.86 -2.32 0.57
CA TRP A 218 -17.60 -3.73 0.26
C TRP A 218 -17.18 -3.97 -1.19
N CYS A 219 -17.27 -2.96 -2.06
CA CYS A 219 -16.91 -3.03 -3.47
C CYS A 219 -15.58 -2.35 -3.74
N ALA A 220 -14.75 -3.00 -4.56
CA ALA A 220 -13.46 -2.53 -5.07
C ALA A 220 -13.59 -2.14 -6.56
N GLY A 221 -14.63 -1.38 -6.92
CA GLY A 221 -14.93 -1.02 -8.30
C GLY A 221 -14.93 -2.20 -9.27
N SER A 222 -14.12 -2.11 -10.34
CA SER A 222 -13.97 -3.18 -11.33
C SER A 222 -13.09 -4.35 -10.87
N HIS A 223 -12.34 -4.18 -9.78
CA HIS A 223 -11.42 -5.19 -9.28
C HIS A 223 -12.14 -6.34 -8.56
N GLY A 224 -13.30 -6.07 -7.97
CA GLY A 224 -14.19 -7.09 -7.40
C GLY A 224 -14.77 -6.70 -6.04
N SER A 225 -14.94 -7.70 -5.16
CA SER A 225 -15.40 -7.51 -3.77
C SER A 225 -14.22 -7.39 -2.83
N MET A 226 -14.31 -6.44 -1.88
CA MET A 226 -13.30 -6.25 -0.85
C MET A 226 -13.31 -7.37 0.20
N TYR A 227 -14.46 -8.01 0.41
CA TYR A 227 -14.54 -9.15 1.31
C TYR A 227 -14.36 -10.49 0.58
N PRO A 228 -13.82 -11.51 1.26
CA PRO A 228 -13.20 -11.46 2.60
C PRO A 228 -11.82 -10.75 2.60
N PHE A 229 -11.36 -10.24 3.74
CA PHE A 229 -10.03 -9.62 3.91
C PHE A 229 -8.90 -10.66 3.99
N THR A 230 -8.82 -11.46 2.94
CA THR A 230 -7.86 -12.56 2.79
C THR A 230 -7.20 -12.53 1.43
N GLY A 231 -6.11 -13.29 1.31
CA GLY A 231 -5.38 -13.53 0.07
C GLY A 231 -6.12 -14.43 -0.92
N ASN A 232 -7.29 -14.97 -0.54
CA ASN A 232 -8.06 -15.89 -1.37
C ASN A 232 -8.88 -15.13 -2.42
N ILE A 233 -8.64 -15.46 -3.69
CA ILE A 233 -9.41 -14.97 -4.83
C ILE A 233 -10.02 -16.16 -5.56
N VAL A 234 -11.33 -16.10 -5.76
CA VAL A 234 -12.10 -17.17 -6.43
C VAL A 234 -12.23 -16.93 -7.93
N ASN A 235 -12.17 -15.66 -8.37
CA ASN A 235 -12.28 -15.26 -9.77
C ASN A 235 -11.07 -14.40 -10.14
N GLU A 236 -9.97 -15.06 -10.51
CA GLU A 236 -8.77 -14.37 -11.01
C GLU A 236 -8.98 -13.97 -12.49
N SER A 237 -9.10 -12.68 -12.77
CA SER A 237 -9.13 -12.15 -14.15
C SER A 237 -7.72 -12.07 -14.73
N SER A 238 -6.83 -11.36 -14.04
CA SER A 238 -5.41 -11.15 -14.39
C SER A 238 -4.56 -11.01 -13.13
N GLY A 239 -3.24 -11.20 -13.24
CA GLY A 239 -2.33 -11.01 -12.12
C GLY A 239 -2.33 -9.54 -11.65
N LEU A 240 -2.41 -8.60 -12.60
CA LEU A 240 -2.47 -7.16 -12.30
C LEU A 240 -3.75 -6.75 -11.57
N ASN A 241 -4.91 -7.22 -12.03
CA ASN A 241 -6.19 -6.94 -11.36
C ASN A 241 -6.23 -7.55 -9.95
N SER A 242 -5.71 -8.77 -9.81
CA SER A 242 -5.64 -9.44 -8.52
C SER A 242 -4.69 -8.72 -7.56
N GLY A 243 -3.56 -8.21 -8.08
CA GLY A 243 -2.64 -7.36 -7.33
C GLY A 243 -3.33 -6.13 -6.75
N ALA A 244 -3.98 -5.34 -7.61
CA ALA A 244 -4.70 -4.13 -7.18
C ALA A 244 -5.81 -4.45 -6.16
N LEU A 245 -6.62 -5.50 -6.42
CA LEU A 245 -7.66 -5.94 -5.49
C LEU A 245 -7.10 -6.29 -4.10
N LEU A 246 -6.00 -7.04 -4.06
CA LEU A 246 -5.42 -7.48 -2.78
C LEU A 246 -4.76 -6.36 -2.01
N SER A 247 -4.17 -5.39 -2.71
CA SER A 247 -3.69 -4.15 -2.11
C SER A 247 -4.84 -3.36 -1.48
N GLU A 248 -5.97 -3.22 -2.18
CA GLU A 248 -7.19 -2.58 -1.65
C GLU A 248 -7.75 -3.32 -0.42
N ARG A 249 -7.80 -4.66 -0.47
CA ARG A 249 -8.24 -5.48 0.66
C ARG A 249 -7.33 -5.32 1.88
N MET A 250 -6.02 -5.34 1.66
CA MET A 250 -5.05 -5.17 2.74
C MET A 250 -5.17 -3.77 3.36
N ASP A 251 -5.30 -2.74 2.54
CA ASP A 251 -5.47 -1.36 3.01
C ASP A 251 -6.75 -1.21 3.87
N PHE A 252 -7.89 -1.78 3.45
CA PHE A 252 -9.11 -1.76 4.26
C PHE A 252 -8.94 -2.60 5.54
N LYS A 253 -8.27 -3.75 5.46
CA LYS A 253 -7.94 -4.52 6.66
C LYS A 253 -7.13 -3.69 7.67
N LEU A 254 -6.09 -3.00 7.23
CA LEU A 254 -5.23 -2.18 8.08
C LEU A 254 -5.97 -0.97 8.68
N HIS A 255 -6.89 -0.37 7.94
CA HIS A 255 -7.83 0.63 8.45
C HIS A 255 -8.68 0.09 9.61
N ARG A 256 -9.22 -1.12 9.43
CA ARG A 256 -10.06 -1.75 10.45
C ARG A 256 -9.27 -2.18 11.69
N GLU A 257 -8.01 -2.58 11.52
CA GLU A 257 -7.08 -2.86 12.61
C GLU A 257 -6.55 -1.58 13.29
N GLY A 258 -6.83 -0.40 12.72
CA GLY A 258 -6.38 0.90 13.23
C GLY A 258 -4.89 1.17 13.00
N LEU A 259 -4.26 0.44 12.08
CA LEU A 259 -2.86 0.62 11.70
C LEU A 259 -2.66 1.76 10.70
N ILE A 260 -3.69 2.05 9.91
CA ILE A 260 -3.74 3.24 9.05
C ILE A 260 -4.72 4.23 9.65
N LEU A 261 -4.28 5.49 9.74
CA LEU A 261 -5.09 6.60 10.20
C LEU A 261 -5.41 7.51 9.02
N ASP A 262 -6.60 8.08 9.03
CA ASP A 262 -7.05 9.01 8.02
C ASP A 262 -7.12 10.45 8.56
N THR A 263 -7.09 11.44 7.67
CA THR A 263 -7.31 12.85 8.00
C THR A 263 -8.69 13.31 7.55
N VAL A 264 -9.20 14.49 7.94
CA VAL A 264 -10.51 14.95 7.43
C VAL A 264 -10.32 16.25 6.66
N PRO A 265 -10.88 16.40 5.44
CA PRO A 265 -10.70 17.60 4.64
C PRO A 265 -11.54 18.80 5.12
N GLN A 266 -11.61 19.06 6.43
CA GLN A 266 -12.21 20.27 6.98
C GLN A 266 -11.18 21.13 7.71
N ASN A 267 -11.50 22.43 7.80
CA ASN A 267 -10.67 23.39 8.52
C ASN A 267 -10.41 22.89 9.94
N THR A 268 -9.19 23.03 10.43
CA THR A 268 -8.69 22.58 11.74
C THR A 268 -8.68 21.06 11.98
N ALA A 269 -9.58 20.29 11.36
CA ALA A 269 -9.62 18.83 11.46
C ALA A 269 -8.52 18.16 10.63
N VAL A 270 -8.07 18.79 9.55
CA VAL A 270 -6.94 18.34 8.71
C VAL A 270 -5.62 18.20 9.49
N CYS A 271 -5.51 18.87 10.65
CA CYS A 271 -4.33 18.82 11.50
C CYS A 271 -4.20 17.52 12.31
N TYR A 272 -5.22 16.68 12.31
CA TYR A 272 -5.30 15.47 13.11
C TYR A 272 -5.56 14.24 12.25
N GLU A 273 -4.91 13.15 12.63
CA GLU A 273 -5.18 11.82 12.11
C GLU A 273 -6.13 11.09 13.07
N TYR A 274 -7.10 10.37 12.54
CA TYR A 274 -8.05 9.56 13.30
C TYR A 274 -8.12 8.15 12.72
N PRO A 275 -8.35 7.13 13.55
CA PRO A 275 -8.59 5.79 13.05
C PRO A 275 -9.96 5.75 12.37
N SER A 276 -10.00 5.28 11.12
CA SER A 276 -11.24 5.04 10.40
C SER A 276 -11.38 3.54 10.10
N ALA A 277 -12.40 2.91 10.68
CA ALA A 277 -12.59 1.47 10.54
C ALA A 277 -13.10 1.06 9.14
N ILE A 278 -13.74 1.98 8.42
CA ILE A 278 -14.18 1.82 7.04
C ILE A 278 -13.29 2.70 6.17
N MET A 279 -12.61 2.09 5.21
CA MET A 279 -11.73 2.82 4.31
C MET A 279 -12.53 3.80 3.42
N PRO A 280 -12.13 5.07 3.37
CA PRO A 280 -12.63 6.03 2.39
C PRO A 280 -11.95 5.80 1.02
N LYS A 281 -12.52 4.89 0.22
CA LYS A 281 -11.98 4.48 -1.09
C LYS A 281 -11.68 5.65 -2.04
N SER A 282 -12.47 6.72 -1.96
CA SER A 282 -12.31 7.92 -2.79
C SER A 282 -10.98 8.65 -2.60
N ARG A 283 -10.24 8.33 -1.53
CA ARG A 283 -8.94 8.90 -1.16
C ARG A 283 -7.75 8.03 -1.55
N TYR A 284 -7.99 6.81 -2.03
CA TYR A 284 -6.93 5.90 -2.42
C TYR A 284 -6.82 5.78 -3.92
N ARG A 285 -5.59 5.70 -4.38
CA ARG A 285 -5.23 5.42 -5.77
C ARG A 285 -4.08 4.46 -5.81
N TYR A 286 -4.18 3.53 -6.74
CA TYR A 286 -3.17 2.49 -6.91
C TYR A 286 -2.42 2.75 -8.20
N GLN A 287 -1.10 2.79 -8.08
CA GLN A 287 -0.19 2.77 -9.20
C GLN A 287 0.58 1.45 -9.14
N MET A 288 0.61 0.73 -10.25
CA MET A 288 1.38 -0.50 -10.33
C MET A 288 2.86 -0.18 -10.53
N VAL A 289 3.70 -0.86 -9.76
CA VAL A 289 5.17 -0.85 -9.89
C VAL A 289 5.65 -2.29 -9.99
N ASN A 290 6.79 -2.52 -10.66
CA ASN A 290 7.39 -3.86 -10.81
C ASN A 290 6.40 -4.93 -11.29
N THR A 291 5.65 -4.60 -12.35
CA THR A 291 4.64 -5.50 -12.90
C THR A 291 5.27 -6.67 -13.64
N ILE A 292 4.71 -7.86 -13.44
CA ILE A 292 4.93 -9.01 -14.31
C ILE A 292 3.83 -8.96 -15.38
N PRO A 293 4.17 -8.86 -16.68
CA PRO A 293 3.16 -8.80 -17.73
C PRO A 293 2.37 -10.11 -17.79
N ASP A 294 1.04 -9.99 -17.87
CA ASP A 294 0.19 -11.12 -18.22
C ASP A 294 0.45 -11.51 -19.68
N VAL A 295 0.83 -12.78 -19.92
CA VAL A 295 1.03 -13.36 -21.27
C VAL A 295 -0.26 -13.91 -21.87
#